data_AF-A0A950RRY2-F1
#
_entry.id   AF-A0A950RRY2-F1
#
_cell.length_a   1.000
_cell.length_b   1.000
_cell.length_c   1.000
_cell.angle_alpha   90.00
_cell.angle_beta   90.00
_cell.angle_gamma   90.00
#
_symmetry.space_group_name_H-M   'P 1'
#
loop_
_entity.id
_entity.type
_entity.pdbx_description
1 polymer ?
#
loop_
_entity_poly.entity_id
_entity_poly.type
_entity_poly.pdbx_seq_one_letter_code
_entity_poly.pdbx_strand_id
1 'polypeptide(L)'
;MAEGRHLTLVSAPAGFGKTTLLRDWAAGCERLVAWLALDAGDGDPQRFLTYVAAALQQVAPGLGAGTRRRAPGLLRASSAPPAESALTALLNDLAALSTDVVLVLDDYHVLDAPAIHAAVGFLVEHLPAQAHLVIATR
;
A
#
# COMPACT_ATOMS: atom_id res chain seq x y z
N MET A 1 6.80 -18.30 9.68
CA MET A 1 5.97 -17.20 9.16
C MET A 1 4.54 -17.71 9.08
N ALA A 2 3.55 -16.97 9.62
CA ALA A 2 2.17 -17.44 9.68
C ALA A 2 1.56 -17.48 8.26
N GLU A 3 1.31 -18.67 7.75
CA GLU A 3 0.62 -18.88 6.47
C GLU A 3 -0.81 -18.32 6.58
N GLY A 4 -1.16 -17.37 5.72
CA GLY A 4 -2.50 -16.78 5.61
C GLY A 4 -2.70 -15.39 6.24
N ARG A 5 -1.66 -14.68 6.69
CA ARG A 5 -1.80 -13.29 7.15
C ARG A 5 -1.20 -12.31 6.15
N HIS A 6 -2.06 -11.65 5.38
CA HIS A 6 -1.68 -10.57 4.43
C HIS A 6 -1.42 -9.22 5.11
N LEU A 7 -1.59 -9.13 6.44
CA LEU A 7 -1.44 -7.91 7.22
C LEU A 7 -0.60 -8.14 8.47
N THR A 8 0.34 -7.22 8.73
CA THR A 8 1.05 -7.07 10.01
C THR A 8 0.87 -5.65 10.51
N LEU A 9 0.45 -5.51 11.77
CA LEU A 9 0.31 -4.22 12.44
C LEU A 9 1.45 -4.03 13.44
N VAL A 10 2.15 -2.91 13.35
CA VAL A 10 3.17 -2.49 14.31
C VAL A 10 2.66 -1.23 15.02
N SER A 11 2.18 -1.39 16.25
CA SER A 11 1.70 -0.28 17.09
C SER A 11 2.63 -0.07 18.28
N ALA A 12 3.03 1.18 18.51
CA ALA A 12 3.81 1.60 19.66
C ALA A 12 3.69 3.12 19.82
N PRO A 13 3.95 3.69 21.01
CA PRO A 13 3.95 5.14 21.19
C PRO A 13 5.04 5.86 20.36
N ALA A 14 4.95 7.19 20.30
CA ALA A 14 6.00 8.01 19.68
C ALA A 14 7.35 7.83 20.39
N GLY A 15 8.45 7.81 19.63
CA GLY A 15 9.81 7.67 20.18
C GLY A 15 10.28 6.24 20.47
N PHE A 16 9.44 5.21 20.33
CA PHE A 16 9.81 3.81 20.57
C PHE A 16 10.58 3.14 19.42
N GLY A 17 10.97 3.89 18.39
CA GLY A 17 11.84 3.37 17.32
C GLY A 17 11.15 2.45 16.30
N LYS A 18 9.82 2.49 16.14
CA LYS A 18 9.08 1.68 15.14
C LYS A 18 9.68 1.77 13.74
N THR A 19 9.86 3.01 13.25
CA THR A 19 10.45 3.28 11.93
C THR A 19 11.88 2.75 11.86
N THR A 20 12.67 2.87 12.93
CA THR A 20 14.04 2.33 12.98
C THR A 20 14.04 0.81 12.90
N LEU A 21 13.19 0.13 13.67
CA LEU A 21 13.03 -1.32 13.65
C LEU A 21 12.57 -1.83 12.29
N LEU A 22 11.58 -1.17 11.70
CA LEU A 22 11.06 -1.56 10.39
C LEU A 22 12.07 -1.30 9.27
N ARG A 23 12.89 -0.24 9.36
CA ARG A 23 13.98 0.01 8.40
C ARG A 23 15.10 -1.02 8.50
N ASP A 24 15.51 -1.37 9.72
CA ASP A 24 16.52 -2.41 9.96
C ASP A 24 16.03 -3.78 9.43
N TRP A 25 14.76 -4.11 9.71
CA TRP A 25 14.11 -5.29 9.15
C TRP A 25 14.05 -5.26 7.61
N ALA A 26 13.67 -4.12 7.01
CA ALA A 26 13.60 -3.98 5.57
C ALA A 26 14.96 -4.14 4.89
N ALA A 27 16.04 -3.66 5.51
CA ALA A 27 17.41 -3.81 5.01
C ALA A 27 17.90 -5.26 5.00
N GLY A 28 17.39 -6.10 5.92
CA GLY A 28 17.65 -7.53 5.96
C GLY A 28 16.64 -8.40 5.23
N CYS A 29 15.66 -7.80 4.53
CA CYS A 29 14.59 -8.54 3.87
C CYS A 29 15.02 -9.00 2.48
N GLU A 30 14.81 -10.28 2.14
CA GLU A 30 15.02 -10.81 0.79
C GLU A 30 13.89 -10.41 -0.18
N ARG A 31 12.79 -9.84 0.33
CA ARG A 31 11.62 -9.41 -0.44
C ARG A 31 11.77 -7.95 -0.86
N LEU A 32 11.03 -7.57 -1.90
CA LEU A 32 10.94 -6.16 -2.29
C LEU A 32 10.12 -5.40 -1.25
N VAL A 33 10.67 -4.33 -0.66
CA VAL A 33 9.98 -3.53 0.37
C VAL A 33 9.66 -2.14 -0.16
N ALA A 34 8.40 -1.91 -0.54
CA ALA A 34 7.88 -0.60 -0.91
C ALA A 34 7.47 0.16 0.36
N TRP A 35 8.05 1.33 0.58
CA TRP A 35 7.78 2.13 1.77
C TRP A 35 7.03 3.42 1.43
N LEU A 36 5.92 3.67 2.12
CA LEU A 36 5.16 4.90 2.06
C LEU A 36 4.99 5.46 3.47
N ALA A 37 5.63 6.60 3.74
CA ALA A 37 5.35 7.39 4.94
C ALA A 37 4.18 8.32 4.65
N LEU A 38 3.15 8.27 5.50
CA LEU A 38 1.93 9.05 5.32
C LEU A 38 2.02 10.38 6.06
N ASP A 39 1.39 11.41 5.51
CA ASP A 39 1.20 12.69 6.18
C ASP A 39 -0.30 13.05 6.29
N ALA A 40 -0.61 14.07 7.10
CA ALA A 40 -2.00 14.49 7.33
C ALA A 40 -2.69 15.07 6.07
N GLY A 41 -1.90 15.45 5.05
CA GLY A 41 -2.38 15.93 3.75
C GLY A 41 -2.70 14.81 2.75
N ASP A 42 -2.45 13.55 3.11
CA ASP A 42 -2.70 12.37 2.27
C ASP A 42 -4.11 11.80 2.38
N GLY A 43 -5.03 12.51 3.04
CA GLY A 43 -6.44 12.12 3.23
C GLY A 43 -7.29 11.99 1.96
N ASP A 44 -6.74 12.32 0.78
CA ASP A 44 -7.41 12.13 -0.51
C ASP A 44 -7.15 10.71 -1.08
N PRO A 45 -8.19 9.90 -1.34
CA PRO A 45 -8.03 8.53 -1.82
C PRO A 45 -7.30 8.40 -3.16
N GLN A 46 -7.44 9.36 -4.08
CA GLN A 46 -6.76 9.30 -5.37
C GLN A 46 -5.26 9.57 -5.21
N ARG A 47 -4.90 10.56 -4.38
CA ARG A 47 -3.51 10.85 -4.00
C ARG A 47 -2.89 9.66 -3.29
N PHE A 48 -3.58 9.08 -2.30
CA PHE A 48 -3.12 7.90 -1.58
C PHE A 48 -2.78 6.74 -2.53
N LEU A 49 -3.71 6.40 -3.45
CA LEU A 49 -3.46 5.33 -4.44
C LEU A 49 -2.32 5.67 -5.40
N THR A 50 -2.16 6.94 -5.76
CA THR A 50 -1.05 7.40 -6.60
C THR A 50 0.29 7.21 -5.89
N TYR A 51 0.36 7.50 -4.59
CA TYR A 51 1.56 7.31 -3.78
C TYR A 51 1.87 5.85 -3.50
N VAL A 52 0.86 5.02 -3.24
CA VAL A 52 1.04 3.57 -3.15
C VAL A 52 1.62 3.01 -4.45
N ALA A 53 1.04 3.36 -5.60
CA ALA A 53 1.55 2.93 -6.90
C ALA A 53 2.98 3.42 -7.16
N ALA A 54 3.29 4.67 -6.77
CA ALA A 54 4.64 5.22 -6.90
C ALA A 54 5.66 4.48 -6.02
N ALA A 55 5.31 4.15 -4.77
CA ALA A 55 6.18 3.40 -3.86
C ALA A 55 6.49 2.00 -4.39
N LEU A 56 5.48 1.29 -4.89
CA LEU A 56 5.65 -0.04 -5.48
C LEU A 56 6.54 -0.04 -6.73
N GLN A 57 6.47 1.02 -7.55
CA GLN A 57 7.32 1.16 -8.73
C GLN A 57 8.80 1.33 -8.43
N GLN A 58 9.14 1.92 -7.27
CA GLN A 58 10.54 2.11 -6.89
C GLN A 58 11.25 0.76 -6.71
N VAL A 59 10.52 -0.28 -6.29
CA VAL A 59 11.09 -1.59 -5.98
C VAL A 59 10.83 -2.63 -7.06
N ALA A 60 9.76 -2.47 -7.84
CA ALA A 60 9.44 -3.33 -8.98
C ALA A 60 9.06 -2.46 -10.20
N PRO A 61 10.04 -2.12 -11.06
CA PRO A 61 9.79 -1.36 -12.28
C PRO A 61 8.78 -2.07 -13.17
N GLY A 62 7.60 -1.45 -13.37
CA GLY A 62 6.48 -2.02 -14.13
C GLY A 62 5.19 -2.19 -13.33
N LEU A 63 5.26 -2.23 -11.99
CA LEU A 63 4.07 -2.23 -11.13
C LEU A 63 3.29 -0.92 -11.21
N GLY A 64 1.97 -0.93 -11.03
CA GLY A 64 1.17 0.29 -10.92
C GLY A 64 1.13 1.15 -12.19
N ALA A 65 1.65 0.65 -13.32
CA ALA A 65 1.52 1.32 -14.62
C ALA A 65 0.04 1.40 -15.04
N GLY A 66 -0.74 0.36 -14.74
CA GLY A 66 -2.20 0.36 -14.90
C GLY A 66 -2.89 1.39 -14.01
N THR A 67 -2.50 1.44 -12.73
CA THR A 67 -3.02 2.41 -11.75
C THR A 67 -2.69 3.85 -12.14
N ARG A 68 -1.45 4.17 -12.53
CA ARG A 68 -1.05 5.52 -13.00
C ARG A 68 -1.70 5.87 -14.33
N ARG A 69 -1.88 4.93 -15.27
CA ARG A 69 -2.57 5.23 -16.54
C ARG A 69 -4.05 5.57 -16.32
N ARG A 70 -4.65 5.00 -15.27
CA ARG A 70 -6.05 5.23 -14.90
C ARG A 70 -6.23 6.43 -13.99
N ALA A 71 -5.24 6.80 -13.16
CA ALA A 71 -5.31 7.93 -12.25
C ALA A 71 -5.66 9.29 -12.92
N PRO A 72 -5.10 9.67 -14.10
CA PRO A 72 -5.52 10.85 -14.85
C PRO A 72 -6.86 10.67 -15.62
N GLY A 73 -7.28 9.42 -15.87
CA GLY A 73 -8.41 9.06 -16.74
C GLY A 73 -9.73 8.78 -16.00
N LEU A 74 -9.75 8.97 -14.69
CA LEU A 74 -10.87 8.70 -13.78
C LEU A 74 -12.18 9.47 -14.07
N LEU A 75 -12.20 10.33 -15.09
CA LEU A 75 -13.37 11.06 -15.56
C LEU A 75 -14.14 10.37 -16.70
N ARG A 76 -13.64 9.27 -17.28
CA ARG A 76 -14.32 8.63 -18.42
C ARG A 76 -14.32 7.11 -18.37
N ALA A 77 -15.51 6.57 -18.13
CA ALA A 77 -15.97 5.20 -18.34
C ALA A 77 -15.44 4.12 -17.37
N SER A 78 -16.13 3.97 -16.24
CA SER A 78 -16.39 2.70 -15.54
C SER A 78 -17.57 2.92 -14.59
N SER A 79 -18.42 1.91 -14.41
CA SER A 79 -19.60 1.95 -13.53
C SER A 79 -19.25 1.87 -12.03
N ALA A 80 -17.98 1.57 -11.71
CA ALA A 80 -17.45 1.62 -10.35
C ALA A 80 -16.82 2.99 -10.05
N PRO A 81 -16.84 3.45 -8.79
CA PRO A 81 -16.14 4.66 -8.38
C PRO A 81 -14.67 4.64 -8.83
N PRO A 82 -14.13 5.79 -9.26
CA PRO A 82 -12.74 5.91 -9.73
C PRO A 82 -11.67 5.24 -8.87
N ALA A 83 -11.82 5.28 -7.55
CA ALA A 83 -10.87 4.69 -6.60
C ALA A 83 -10.90 3.14 -6.61
N GLU A 84 -12.09 2.53 -6.73
CA GLU A 84 -12.25 1.07 -6.76
C GLU A 84 -11.63 0.46 -8.02
N SER A 85 -11.83 1.11 -9.18
CA SER A 85 -11.22 0.68 -10.44
C SER A 85 -9.69 0.75 -10.42
N ALA A 86 -9.13 1.71 -9.67
CA ALA A 86 -7.69 1.87 -9.48
C ALA A 86 -7.12 0.84 -8.48
N LEU A 87 -7.86 0.53 -7.42
CA LEU A 87 -7.55 -0.54 -6.47
C LEU A 87 -7.52 -1.91 -7.15
N THR A 88 -8.54 -2.23 -7.94
CA THR A 88 -8.59 -3.50 -8.68
C THR A 88 -7.44 -3.61 -9.68
N ALA A 89 -7.08 -2.51 -10.36
CA ALA A 89 -5.91 -2.51 -11.24
C ALA A 89 -4.62 -2.77 -10.45
N LEU A 90 -4.46 -2.15 -9.28
CA LEU A 90 -3.31 -2.35 -8.41
C LEU A 90 -3.20 -3.81 -7.94
N LEU A 91 -4.31 -4.41 -7.51
CA LEU A 91 -4.35 -5.81 -7.08
C LEU A 91 -3.98 -6.78 -8.20
N ASN A 92 -4.45 -6.52 -9.42
CA ASN A 92 -4.07 -7.32 -10.59
C ASN A 92 -2.58 -7.17 -10.92
N ASP A 93 -2.03 -5.95 -10.84
CA ASP A 93 -0.60 -5.71 -11.03
C ASP A 93 0.24 -6.47 -9.97
N LEU A 94 -0.20 -6.46 -8.70
CA LEU A 94 0.43 -7.21 -7.61
C LEU A 94 0.35 -8.73 -7.81
N ALA A 95 -0.79 -9.24 -8.29
CA ALA A 95 -1.00 -10.67 -8.52
C ALA A 95 -0.16 -11.21 -9.70
N ALA A 96 0.23 -10.33 -10.62
CA ALA A 96 1.09 -10.67 -11.77
C ALA A 96 2.58 -10.74 -11.41
N LEU A 97 2.96 -10.40 -10.17
CA LEU A 97 4.35 -10.45 -9.74
C LEU A 97 4.87 -11.89 -9.62
N SER A 98 6.09 -12.09 -10.10
CA SER A 98 6.86 -13.32 -9.88
C SER A 98 7.66 -13.30 -8.58
N THR A 99 7.65 -12.20 -7.84
CA THR A 99 8.44 -11.97 -6.63
C THR A 99 7.57 -11.42 -5.50
N ASP A 100 7.87 -11.83 -4.27
CA ASP A 100 7.19 -11.33 -3.08
C ASP A 100 7.47 -9.83 -2.86
N VAL A 101 6.43 -9.07 -2.53
CA VAL A 101 6.50 -7.65 -2.21
C VAL A 101 5.84 -7.34 -0.87
N VAL A 102 6.46 -6.46 -0.09
CA VAL A 102 5.89 -5.92 1.13
C VAL A 102 5.64 -4.42 0.95
N LEU A 103 4.40 -3.99 1.15
CA LEU A 103 4.04 -2.58 1.25
C LEU A 103 4.03 -2.17 2.72
N VAL A 104 4.85 -1.20 3.08
CA VAL A 104 4.89 -0.60 4.42
C VAL A 104 4.19 0.75 4.37
N LEU A 105 3.12 0.91 5.16
CA LEU A 105 2.46 2.18 5.43
C LEU A 105 2.92 2.68 6.80
N ASP A 106 3.82 3.66 6.81
CA ASP A 106 4.33 4.26 8.05
C ASP A 106 3.50 5.49 8.46
N ASP A 107 3.47 5.74 9.77
CA ASP A 107 2.71 6.82 10.40
C ASP A 107 1.19 6.82 10.10
N TYR A 108 0.57 5.65 9.91
CA TYR A 108 -0.84 5.52 9.49
C TYR A 108 -1.86 6.27 10.36
N HIS A 109 -1.60 6.40 11.67
CA HIS A 109 -2.40 7.18 12.62
C HIS A 109 -2.59 8.67 12.26
N VAL A 110 -1.77 9.25 11.38
CA VAL A 110 -1.92 10.65 10.95
C VAL A 110 -3.10 10.86 10.00
N LEU A 111 -3.61 9.78 9.41
CA LEU A 111 -4.77 9.81 8.53
C LEU A 111 -6.07 9.70 9.34
N ASP A 112 -6.90 10.73 9.26
CA ASP A 112 -8.31 10.69 9.66
C ASP A 112 -9.19 10.73 8.40
N ALA A 113 -9.20 9.61 7.67
CA ALA A 113 -9.80 9.54 6.33
C ALA A 113 -10.55 8.21 6.15
N PRO A 114 -11.87 8.16 6.43
CA PRO A 114 -12.67 6.94 6.33
C PRO A 114 -12.58 6.25 4.96
N ALA A 115 -12.47 7.04 3.88
CA ALA A 115 -12.32 6.51 2.53
C ALA A 115 -11.00 5.76 2.31
N ILE A 116 -9.90 6.20 2.96
CA ILE A 116 -8.62 5.49 2.91
C ILE A 116 -8.67 4.22 3.75
N HIS A 117 -9.32 4.27 4.92
CA HIS A 117 -9.50 3.06 5.74
C HIS A 117 -10.31 1.99 4.99
N ALA A 118 -11.35 2.40 4.26
CA ALA A 118 -12.10 1.49 3.39
C ALA A 118 -11.23 0.92 2.26
N ALA A 119 -10.40 1.75 1.63
CA ALA A 119 -9.47 1.30 0.58
C ALA A 119 -8.43 0.31 1.12
N VAL A 120 -7.86 0.56 2.30
CA VAL A 120 -6.91 -0.34 2.97
C VAL A 120 -7.58 -1.65 3.40
N GLY A 121 -8.82 -1.58 3.92
CA GLY A 121 -9.61 -2.77 4.21
C GLY A 121 -9.82 -3.63 2.97
N PHE A 122 -10.21 -3.01 1.86
CA PHE A 122 -10.37 -3.69 0.57
C PHE A 122 -9.06 -4.33 0.09
N LEU A 123 -7.91 -3.66 0.25
CA LEU A 123 -6.61 -4.25 -0.07
C LEU A 123 -6.35 -5.50 0.78
N VAL A 124 -6.51 -5.41 2.10
CA VAL A 124 -6.26 -6.53 3.02
C VAL A 124 -7.11 -7.75 2.68
N GLU A 125 -8.36 -7.56 2.28
CA GLU A 125 -9.29 -8.64 1.91
C GLU A 125 -8.92 -9.32 0.58
N HIS A 126 -8.24 -8.62 -0.33
CA HIS A 126 -8.00 -9.08 -1.70
C HIS A 126 -6.51 -9.19 -2.06
N LEU A 127 -5.59 -9.00 -1.11
CA LEU A 127 -4.15 -9.08 -1.33
C LEU A 127 -3.76 -10.46 -1.87
N PRO A 128 -3.02 -10.54 -2.98
CA PRO A 128 -2.52 -11.82 -3.49
C PRO A 128 -1.46 -12.40 -2.55
N ALA A 129 -1.17 -13.70 -2.69
CA ALA A 129 -0.24 -14.41 -1.82
C ALA A 129 1.20 -13.86 -1.85
N GLN A 130 1.59 -13.25 -2.99
CA GLN A 130 2.89 -12.63 -3.19
C GLN A 130 3.00 -11.24 -2.54
N ALA A 131 1.91 -10.68 -2.00
CA ALA A 131 1.88 -9.34 -1.45
C ALA A 131 1.53 -9.35 0.05
N HIS A 132 2.25 -8.54 0.81
CA HIS A 132 2.05 -8.39 2.25
C HIS A 132 1.97 -6.92 2.63
N LEU A 133 1.05 -6.58 3.53
CA LEU A 133 0.90 -5.22 4.05
C LEU A 133 1.44 -5.13 5.48
N VAL A 134 2.29 -4.13 5.72
CA VAL A 134 2.74 -3.74 7.06
C VAL A 134 2.20 -2.35 7.33
N ILE A 135 1.47 -2.17 8.44
CA ILE A 135 0.98 -0.87 8.89
C ILE A 135 1.70 -0.52 10.19
N ALA A 136 2.38 0.63 10.22
CA ALA A 136 2.95 1.18 11.43
C ALA A 136 2.09 2.34 11.95
N THR A 137 1.70 2.26 13.22
CA THR A 137 0.75 3.19 13.85
C THR A 137 1.12 3.49 15.31
N ARG A 138 0.42 4.44 15.92
CA ARG A 138 0.44 4.69 17.36
C ARG A 138 -0.59 3.86 18.10
#